data_AF-A0A960HRU3-F1
#
_entry.id   AF-A0A960HRU3-F1
#
_cell.length_a   1.000
_cell.length_b   1.000
_cell.length_c   1.000
_cell.angle_alpha   90.00
_cell.angle_beta   90.00
_cell.angle_gamma   90.00
#
_symmetry.space_group_name_H-M   'P 1'
#
loop_
_entity.id
_entity.type
_entity.pdbx_description
1 polymer ?
#
loop_
_entity_poly.entity_id
_entity_poly.type
_entity_poly.pdbx_seq_one_letter_code
_entity_poly.pdbx_strand_id
1 'polypeptide(L)'
;AAGSWPMAWYLRDTPEVQYPSLGDGTDLEFDAAIVLERSLDGIDTTGYDVSRFPIRSTWVVDWGAADIGDWWRWLSRREVWNDTQSEWMALLVADEHADALER
;
A
#
# COMPACT_ATOMS: atom_id res chain seq x y z
N ALA A 1 -8.70 -5.16 -9.43
CA ALA A 1 -7.64 -4.69 -8.52
C ALA A 1 -7.24 -3.27 -8.90
N ALA A 2 -7.80 -2.26 -8.22
CA ALA A 2 -7.42 -0.85 -8.36
C ALA A 2 -6.69 -0.32 -7.10
N GLY A 3 -6.55 -1.14 -6.06
CA GLY A 3 -6.04 -0.72 -4.74
C GLY A 3 -4.52 -0.78 -4.57
N SER A 4 -3.77 -1.28 -5.55
CA SER A 4 -2.31 -1.46 -5.43
C SER A 4 -1.51 -0.22 -5.84
N TRP A 5 -2.16 0.75 -6.48
CA TRP A 5 -1.56 2.01 -6.86
C TRP A 5 -1.65 2.99 -5.65
N PRO A 6 -0.62 3.80 -5.33
CA PRO A 6 0.60 4.08 -6.09
C PRO A 6 1.78 3.14 -5.83
N MET A 7 1.71 2.24 -4.85
CA MET A 7 2.84 1.33 -4.51
C MET A 7 3.29 0.47 -5.70
N ALA A 8 2.36 0.02 -6.53
CA ALA A 8 2.60 -0.68 -7.79
C ALA A 8 3.51 0.10 -8.75
N TRP A 9 3.44 1.43 -8.75
CA TRP A 9 4.30 2.26 -9.60
C TRP A 9 5.71 2.40 -9.04
N TYR A 10 5.85 2.52 -7.71
CA TYR A 10 7.13 2.73 -7.05
C TYR A 10 8.00 1.47 -7.04
N LEU A 11 7.41 0.28 -6.87
CA LEU A 11 8.18 -0.98 -6.83
C LEU A 11 8.05 -1.78 -8.14
N ARG A 12 7.60 -1.16 -9.23
CA ARG A 12 7.42 -1.83 -10.53
C ARG A 12 8.69 -2.50 -11.07
N ASP A 13 9.86 -2.01 -10.67
CA ASP A 13 11.17 -2.46 -11.13
C ASP A 13 11.83 -3.42 -10.11
N THR A 14 11.12 -3.81 -9.04
CA THR A 14 11.59 -4.78 -8.03
C THR A 14 11.03 -6.18 -8.36
N PRO A 15 11.84 -7.09 -8.93
CA PRO A 15 11.33 -8.33 -9.52
C PRO A 15 10.74 -9.32 -8.51
N GLU A 16 11.07 -9.19 -7.23
CA GLU A 16 10.56 -10.04 -6.14
C GLU A 16 9.21 -9.57 -5.58
N VAL A 17 8.74 -8.37 -5.95
CA VAL A 17 7.50 -7.80 -5.41
C VAL A 17 6.28 -8.26 -6.20
N GLN A 18 5.29 -8.79 -5.48
CA GLN A 18 4.01 -9.23 -6.04
C GLN A 18 2.85 -8.38 -5.51
N TYR A 19 1.78 -8.27 -6.32
CA TYR A 19 0.56 -7.52 -5.98
C TYR A 19 -0.68 -8.43 -6.06
N PRO A 20 -0.79 -9.45 -5.20
CA PRO A 20 -1.96 -10.32 -5.17
C PRO A 20 -3.21 -9.53 -4.75
N SER A 21 -4.38 -9.94 -5.27
CA SER A 21 -5.65 -9.46 -4.74
C SER A 21 -5.97 -10.27 -3.48
N LEU A 22 -6.13 -9.58 -2.36
CA LEU A 22 -6.54 -10.20 -1.10
C LEU A 22 -8.07 -10.30 -1.11
N GLY A 23 -8.59 -11.51 -0.96
CA GLY A 23 -10.01 -11.81 -0.74
C GLY A 23 -10.20 -12.67 0.50
N ASP A 24 -11.45 -12.88 0.89
CA ASP A 24 -11.78 -13.69 2.06
C ASP A 24 -11.12 -15.08 1.99
N GLY A 25 -10.33 -15.42 3.00
CA GLY A 25 -9.63 -16.71 3.10
C GLY A 25 -8.37 -16.83 2.23
N THR A 26 -7.76 -15.71 1.82
CA THR A 26 -6.43 -15.76 1.19
C THR A 26 -5.40 -16.16 2.22
N ASP A 27 -4.78 -17.32 2.03
CA ASP A 27 -3.63 -17.75 2.83
C ASP A 27 -2.43 -16.87 2.50
N LEU A 28 -1.78 -16.33 3.53
CA LEU A 28 -0.59 -15.51 3.35
C LEU A 28 0.63 -16.42 3.36
N GLU A 29 1.26 -16.60 2.20
CA GLU A 29 2.55 -17.30 2.04
C GLU A 29 3.65 -16.30 1.66
N PHE A 30 3.82 -15.22 2.44
CA PHE A 30 4.79 -14.16 2.16
C PHE A 30 5.74 -13.98 3.34
N ASP A 31 7.03 -13.73 3.10
CA ASP A 31 7.95 -13.39 4.18
C ASP A 31 7.59 -12.05 4.83
N ALA A 32 7.09 -11.11 4.01
CA ALA A 32 6.54 -9.85 4.46
C ALA A 32 5.45 -9.34 3.49
N ALA A 33 4.41 -8.71 4.04
CA ALA A 33 3.33 -8.10 3.28
C ALA A 33 3.00 -6.70 3.81
N ILE A 34 2.70 -5.78 2.90
CA ILE A 34 2.14 -4.46 3.23
C ILE A 34 0.69 -4.44 2.77
N VAL A 35 -0.21 -4.22 3.72
CA VAL A 35 -1.65 -4.16 3.46
C VAL A 35 -2.26 -2.88 4.03
N LEU A 36 -3.41 -2.50 3.50
CA LEU A 36 -4.24 -1.48 4.13
C LEU A 36 -4.78 -2.05 5.45
N GLU A 37 -4.78 -1.25 6.52
CA GLU A 37 -5.23 -1.74 7.83
C GLU A 37 -6.65 -2.31 7.79
N ARG A 38 -7.56 -1.67 7.04
CA ARG A 38 -8.94 -2.13 6.82
C ARG A 38 -9.07 -3.50 6.15
N SER A 39 -8.00 -4.02 5.56
CA SER A 39 -7.98 -5.34 4.93
C SER A 39 -7.63 -6.46 5.90
N LEU A 40 -7.14 -6.14 7.11
CA LEU A 40 -6.77 -7.16 8.11
C LEU A 40 -7.98 -8.00 8.54
N ASP A 41 -9.19 -7.43 8.58
CA ASP A 41 -10.39 -8.15 9.02
C ASP A 41 -10.75 -9.34 8.11
N GLY A 42 -10.26 -9.39 6.87
CA GLY A 42 -10.54 -10.44 5.90
C GLY A 42 -9.41 -11.45 5.68
N ILE A 43 -8.30 -11.34 6.44
CA ILE A 43 -7.08 -12.11 6.21
C ILE A 43 -6.68 -12.85 7.50
N ASP A 44 -6.24 -14.10 7.38
CA ASP A 44 -5.63 -14.82 8.50
C ASP A 44 -4.19 -14.34 8.69
N THR A 45 -3.89 -13.77 9.86
CA THR A 45 -2.56 -13.25 10.19
C THR A 45 -1.81 -14.16 11.17
N THR A 46 -2.25 -15.41 11.34
CA THR A 46 -1.58 -16.38 12.21
C THR A 46 -0.16 -16.65 11.71
N GLY A 47 0.85 -16.51 12.59
CA GLY A 47 2.27 -16.70 12.24
C GLY A 47 2.97 -15.44 11.70
N TYR A 48 2.33 -14.27 11.84
CA TYR A 48 2.90 -12.99 11.44
C TYR A 48 2.92 -11.98 12.60
N ASP A 49 4.03 -11.26 12.72
CA ASP A 49 4.10 -10.02 13.50
C ASP A 49 3.46 -8.87 12.70
N VAL A 50 2.55 -8.13 13.33
CA VAL A 50 1.76 -7.08 12.68
C VAL A 50 2.10 -5.72 13.26
N SER A 51 2.83 -4.92 12.48
CA SER A 51 3.19 -3.55 12.83
C SER A 51 2.35 -2.54 12.05
N ARG A 52 1.75 -1.58 12.77
CA ARG A 52 0.87 -0.55 12.18
C ARG A 52 1.57 0.78 12.08
N PHE A 53 1.42 1.45 10.94
CA PHE A 53 1.98 2.78 10.74
C PHE A 53 1.09 3.66 9.87
N PRO A 54 1.01 4.97 10.16
CA PRO A 54 0.26 5.89 9.34
C PRO A 54 1.05 6.25 8.08
N ILE A 55 0.42 6.19 6.91
CA ILE A 55 0.92 6.89 5.73
C ILE A 55 0.57 8.37 5.87
N ARG A 56 1.60 9.21 5.84
CA ARG A 56 1.47 10.67 5.96
C ARG A 56 0.86 11.33 4.72
N SER A 57 0.95 10.70 3.56
CA SER A 57 0.39 11.22 2.30
C SER A 57 0.21 10.07 1.32
N THR A 58 -1.03 9.68 1.06
CA THR A 58 -1.36 8.90 -0.14
C THR A 58 -1.96 9.86 -1.15
N TRP A 59 -1.50 9.77 -2.40
CA TRP A 59 -2.17 10.42 -3.51
C TRP A 59 -3.30 9.50 -3.94
N VAL A 60 -4.54 9.99 -3.92
CA VAL A 60 -5.66 9.31 -4.57
C VAL A 60 -5.96 10.10 -5.82
N VAL A 61 -5.84 9.48 -7.00
CA VAL A 61 -6.31 10.12 -8.21
C VAL A 61 -7.83 10.11 -8.23
N ASP A 62 -8.41 11.29 -8.05
CA ASP A 62 -9.82 11.50 -8.35
C ASP A 62 -9.96 11.81 -9.85
N TRP A 63 -10.07 10.75 -10.67
CA TRP A 63 -10.24 10.88 -12.11
C TRP A 63 -11.56 11.57 -12.50
N GLY A 64 -12.55 11.63 -11.60
CA GLY A 64 -13.84 12.28 -11.83
C GLY A 64 -13.83 13.78 -11.53
N ALA A 65 -12.93 14.23 -10.64
CA ALA A 65 -12.76 15.64 -10.28
C ALA A 65 -11.56 16.32 -10.95
N ALA A 66 -10.66 15.56 -11.60
CA ALA A 66 -9.49 16.11 -12.27
C ALA A 66 -9.88 17.01 -13.46
N ASP A 67 -9.54 18.30 -13.39
CA ASP A 67 -9.73 19.24 -14.50
C ASP A 67 -8.47 19.38 -15.38
N ILE A 68 -8.57 20.12 -16.49
CA ILE A 68 -7.42 20.39 -17.38
C ILE A 68 -6.29 21.17 -16.67
N GLY A 69 -6.63 22.04 -15.71
CA GLY A 69 -5.67 22.82 -14.94
C GLY A 69 -4.85 21.95 -13.99
N ASP A 70 -5.49 20.95 -13.41
CA ASP A 70 -4.90 19.91 -12.57
C ASP A 70 -3.82 19.13 -13.35
N TRP A 71 -4.12 18.69 -14.57
CA TRP A 71 -3.11 18.04 -15.44
C TRP A 71 -1.92 18.95 -15.72
N TRP A 72 -2.17 20.24 -15.99
CA TRP A 72 -1.11 21.19 -16.28
C TRP A 72 -0.27 21.52 -15.05
N ARG A 73 -0.89 21.58 -13.87
CA ARG A 73 -0.21 21.75 -12.59
C ARG A 73 0.68 20.56 -12.25
N TRP A 74 0.21 19.33 -12.49
CA TRP A 74 1.03 18.13 -12.33
C TRP A 74 2.21 18.10 -13.31
N LEU A 75 1.98 18.36 -14.59
CA LEU A 75 3.03 18.36 -15.62
C LEU A 75 4.10 19.44 -15.38
N SER A 76 3.70 20.63 -14.91
CA SER A 76 4.61 21.77 -14.75
C SER A 76 5.28 21.87 -13.38
N ARG A 77 4.57 21.50 -12.30
CA ARG A 77 5.02 21.68 -10.91
C ARG A 77 5.15 20.39 -10.12
N ARG A 78 4.73 19.26 -10.69
CA ARG A 78 4.61 17.98 -9.98
C ARG A 78 3.80 18.09 -8.68
N GLU A 79 2.88 19.04 -8.62
CA GLU A 79 1.95 19.22 -7.51
C GLU A 79 0.75 18.29 -7.72
N VAL A 80 0.40 17.52 -6.68
CA VAL A 80 -0.70 16.55 -6.70
C VAL A 80 -2.07 17.22 -6.66
N TRP A 81 -3.10 16.51 -7.13
CA TRP A 81 -4.48 17.01 -7.26
C TRP A 81 -5.20 17.21 -5.93
N ASN A 82 -4.90 16.36 -4.96
CA ASN A 82 -5.45 16.43 -3.62
C ASN A 82 -4.31 16.18 -2.63
N ASP A 83 -4.17 17.04 -1.64
CA ASP A 83 -3.35 16.79 -0.48
C ASP A 83 -4.26 16.18 0.59
N THR A 84 -3.79 15.12 1.24
CA THR A 84 -4.43 14.45 2.40
C THR A 84 -5.56 13.45 2.10
N GLN A 85 -5.18 12.18 1.94
CA GLN A 85 -5.73 11.15 2.83
C GLN A 85 -4.60 10.61 3.71
N SER A 86 -4.85 10.50 5.01
CA SER A 86 -4.04 9.67 5.90
C SER A 86 -4.71 8.31 5.95
N GLU A 87 -4.07 7.29 5.39
CA GLU A 87 -4.48 5.90 5.58
C GLU A 87 -3.51 5.20 6.52
N TRP A 88 -4.02 4.26 7.30
CA TRP A 88 -3.20 3.35 8.09
C TRP A 88 -2.86 2.12 7.26
N MET A 89 -1.60 1.70 7.35
CA MET A 89 -1.14 0.44 6.81
C MET A 89 -0.68 -0.49 7.92
N ALA A 90 -0.69 -1.78 7.59
CA ALA A 90 -0.06 -2.82 8.38
C ALA A 90 1.06 -3.47 7.57
N LEU A 91 2.23 -3.58 8.20
CA LEU A 91 3.30 -4.48 7.80
C LEU A 91 3.10 -5.79 8.55
N LEU A 92 2.98 -6.88 7.81
CA LEU A 92 2.97 -8.24 8.33
C LEU A 92 4.32 -8.86 7.99
N VAL A 93 5.00 -9.45 8.95
CA VAL A 93 6.29 -10.14 8.75
C VAL A 93 6.19 -11.51 9.39
N ALA A 94 6.56 -12.55 8.66
CA ALA A 94 6.53 -13.91 9.17
C ALA A 94 7.35 -13.99 10.47
N ASP A 95 6.83 -14.67 11.50
CA ASP A 95 7.46 -14.72 12.83
C ASP A 95 8.92 -15.21 12.77
N GLU A 96 9.22 -16.10 11.83
CA GLU A 96 10.59 -16.61 11.59
C GLU A 96 11.58 -15.56 11.06
N HIS A 97 11.08 -14.39 10.68
CA HIS A 97 11.84 -13.26 10.12
C HIS A 97 11.69 -11.97 10.92
N ALA A 98 10.91 -11.98 12.01
CA ALA A 98 10.68 -10.78 12.84
C ALA A 98 11.99 -10.19 13.40
N ASP A 99 12.94 -11.04 13.80
CA ASP A 99 14.26 -10.63 14.33
C ASP A 99 15.12 -9.85 13.30
N ALA A 100 14.81 -9.93 12.01
CA ALA A 100 15.56 -9.24 10.97
C ALA A 100 15.29 -7.73 10.93
N LEU A 101 14.20 -7.26 11.54
CA LEU A 101 13.74 -5.87 11.48
C LEU A 101 14.24 -4.99 12.64
N GLU A 102 14.81 -5.58 13.69
CA GLU A 102 15.30 -4.86 14.87
C GLU A 102 16.76 -4.32 14.73
N ARG A 103 17.34 -4.35 13.52
CA ARG A 103 18.69 -3.84 13.23
C ARG A 103 18.70 -2.48 12.54
#